data_AF-A0A2E8JPZ2-F1
#
_entry.id   AF-A0A2E8JPZ2-F1
#
_cell.length_a   1.000
_cell.length_b   1.000
_cell.length_c   1.000
_cell.angle_alpha   90.00
_cell.angle_beta   90.00
_cell.angle_gamma   90.00
#
_symmetry.space_group_name_H-M   'P 1'
#
loop_
_entity.id
_entity.type
_entity.pdbx_description
1 polymer ?
#
loop_
_entity_poly.entity_id
_entity_poly.type
_entity_poly.pdbx_seq_one_letter_code
_entity_poly.pdbx_strand_id
1 'polypeptide(L)'
;MTGKKMLFILGFTAALCIGVIVDLASYQAAINTFQTVRLEATQDKQSSDIGRLGLCSQIKGVIAETRSEESSEKLRTCLVDALKETQTSFGAVFGAAMASTWLSEHPEDEGARDVALKAIEKGRTNLIEEKFYYDGLTQLARAHNDSLILLAKNGPQSEESMFFKIADRLDKAEFSVRSPEVTYKQIDWLREALINESTLTPSLP
;
A
#
# COMPACT_ATOMS: atom_id res chain seq x y z
N MET A 1 -2.17 -28.29 -56.17
CA MET A 1 -3.02 -27.26 -55.51
C MET A 1 -2.58 -27.01 -54.06
N THR A 2 -1.28 -26.78 -53.81
CA THR A 2 -0.71 -26.72 -52.45
C THR A 2 -0.18 -25.33 -52.05
N GLY A 3 0.02 -24.40 -53.00
CA GLY A 3 0.59 -23.08 -52.73
C GLY A 3 -0.35 -22.06 -52.09
N LYS A 4 -1.67 -22.14 -52.31
CA LYS A 4 -2.62 -21.15 -51.76
C LYS A 4 -2.85 -21.31 -50.25
N LYS A 5 -2.80 -22.53 -49.70
CA LYS A 5 -3.05 -22.77 -48.27
C LYS A 5 -1.92 -22.27 -47.37
N MET A 6 -0.66 -22.36 -47.81
CA MET A 6 0.48 -21.83 -47.05
C MET A 6 0.47 -20.31 -46.94
N LEU A 7 0.04 -19.60 -48.00
CA LEU A 7 0.02 -18.14 -48.02
C LEU A 7 -1.01 -17.55 -47.05
N PHE A 8 -2.16 -18.21 -46.89
CA PHE A 8 -3.19 -17.79 -45.94
C PHE A 8 -2.77 -17.99 -44.47
N ILE A 9 -2.07 -19.08 -44.16
CA ILE A 9 -1.61 -19.36 -42.80
C ILE A 9 -0.54 -18.35 -42.37
N LEU A 10 0.41 -18.03 -43.25
CA LEU A 10 1.45 -17.00 -43.00
C LEU A 10 0.89 -15.58 -42.88
N GLY A 11 -0.11 -15.22 -43.69
CA GLY A 11 -0.76 -13.90 -43.59
C GLY A 11 -1.53 -13.73 -42.28
N PHE A 12 -2.19 -14.78 -41.81
CA PHE A 12 -2.97 -14.75 -40.57
C PHE A 12 -2.07 -14.68 -39.32
N THR A 13 -0.97 -15.44 -39.29
CA THR A 13 -0.02 -15.37 -38.17
C THR A 13 0.69 -14.03 -38.09
N ALA A 14 1.10 -13.44 -39.22
CA ALA A 14 1.71 -12.12 -39.24
C ALA A 14 0.75 -11.01 -38.76
N ALA A 15 -0.52 -11.05 -39.19
CA ALA A 15 -1.54 -10.09 -38.75
C ALA A 15 -1.83 -10.19 -37.24
N LEU A 16 -1.91 -11.41 -36.70
CA LEU A 16 -2.07 -11.62 -35.25
C LEU A 16 -0.86 -11.09 -34.46
N CYS A 17 0.36 -11.35 -34.92
CA CYS A 17 1.56 -10.85 -34.27
C CYS A 17 1.63 -9.32 -34.27
N ILE A 18 1.27 -8.67 -35.38
CA ILE A 18 1.23 -7.20 -35.46
C ILE A 18 0.18 -6.63 -34.50
N GLY A 19 -1.00 -7.26 -34.41
CA GLY A 19 -2.05 -6.86 -33.47
C GLY A 19 -1.60 -6.91 -32.02
N VAL A 20 -0.91 -7.98 -31.61
CA VAL A 20 -0.38 -8.14 -30.24
C VAL A 20 0.69 -7.09 -29.93
N ILE A 21 1.57 -6.78 -30.90
CA ILE A 21 2.63 -5.78 -30.70
C ILE A 21 2.03 -4.38 -30.49
N VAL A 22 1.04 -4.00 -31.32
CA VAL A 22 0.39 -2.69 -31.21
C VAL A 22 -0.37 -2.57 -29.87
N ASP A 23 -1.06 -3.62 -29.44
CA ASP A 23 -1.80 -3.64 -28.17
C ASP A 23 -0.90 -3.49 -26.94
N LEU A 24 0.32 -4.04 -26.97
CA LEU A 24 1.27 -4.00 -25.86
C LEU A 24 2.26 -2.81 -25.90
N ALA A 25 2.25 -2.00 -26.96
CA ALA A 25 3.25 -0.98 -27.20
C ALA A 25 3.27 0.12 -26.11
N SER A 26 2.11 0.58 -25.66
CA SER A 26 1.97 1.57 -24.59
C SER A 26 2.54 1.04 -23.27
N TYR A 27 2.23 -0.21 -22.93
CA TYR A 27 2.71 -0.87 -21.72
C TYR A 27 4.24 -1.07 -21.75
N GLN A 28 4.80 -1.49 -22.88
CA GLN A 28 6.25 -1.62 -23.04
C GLN A 28 6.96 -0.26 -22.94
N ALA A 29 6.40 0.80 -23.53
CA ALA A 29 6.94 2.14 -23.41
C ALA A 29 6.93 2.63 -21.95
N ALA A 30 5.82 2.41 -21.23
CA ALA A 30 5.69 2.75 -19.82
C ALA A 30 6.73 2.04 -18.93
N ILE A 31 6.95 0.73 -19.15
CA ILE A 31 8.01 -0.02 -18.46
C ILE A 31 9.38 0.57 -18.73
N ASN A 32 9.70 0.88 -19.99
CA ASN A 32 11.01 1.39 -20.38
C ASN A 32 11.29 2.78 -19.80
N THR A 33 10.25 3.60 -19.59
CA THR A 33 10.37 4.90 -18.91
C THR A 33 10.47 4.79 -17.39
N PHE A 34 10.09 3.65 -16.82
CA PHE A 34 10.12 3.41 -15.38
C PHE A 34 11.53 3.01 -14.95
N GLN A 35 12.28 3.96 -14.36
CA GLN A 35 13.68 3.78 -13.95
C GLN A 35 13.85 2.63 -12.93
N THR A 36 14.21 1.45 -13.42
CA THR A 36 14.27 0.19 -12.65
C THR A 36 15.21 0.24 -11.45
N VAL A 37 16.35 0.95 -11.53
CA VAL A 37 17.29 1.05 -10.39
C VAL A 37 16.69 1.81 -9.21
N ARG A 38 15.94 2.88 -9.46
CA ARG A 38 15.24 3.63 -8.40
C ARG A 38 14.03 2.87 -7.87
N LEU A 39 13.43 2.04 -8.72
CA LEU A 39 12.34 1.16 -8.36
C LEU A 39 12.79 0.12 -7.32
N GLU A 40 13.84 -0.63 -7.63
CA GLU A 40 14.40 -1.67 -6.76
C GLU A 40 14.81 -1.09 -5.40
N ALA A 41 15.52 0.04 -5.39
CA ALA A 41 15.91 0.69 -4.15
C ALA A 41 14.71 1.13 -3.29
N THR A 42 13.61 1.57 -3.90
CA THR A 42 12.39 1.96 -3.16
C THR A 42 11.66 0.71 -2.63
N GLN A 43 11.59 -0.35 -3.44
CA GLN A 43 10.98 -1.62 -3.04
C GLN A 43 11.75 -2.31 -1.91
N ASP A 44 13.08 -2.26 -1.92
CA ASP A 44 13.94 -2.81 -0.87
C ASP A 44 13.72 -2.08 0.45
N LYS A 45 13.67 -0.74 0.42
CA LYS A 45 13.35 0.07 1.60
C LYS A 45 11.94 -0.24 2.13
N GLN A 46 10.94 -0.36 1.25
CA GLN A 46 9.58 -0.73 1.65
C GLN A 46 9.55 -2.12 2.29
N SER A 47 10.24 -3.09 1.70
CA SER A 47 10.34 -4.46 2.22
C SER A 47 11.06 -4.49 3.57
N SER A 48 12.09 -3.67 3.76
CA SER A 48 12.79 -3.52 5.04
C SER A 48 11.90 -2.92 6.13
N ASP A 49 11.16 -1.85 5.82
CA ASP A 49 10.19 -1.25 6.74
C ASP A 49 9.09 -2.24 7.14
N ILE A 50 8.51 -2.96 6.17
CA ILE A 50 7.50 -3.99 6.40
C ILE A 50 8.08 -5.13 7.26
N GLY A 51 9.30 -5.57 6.96
CA GLY A 51 9.98 -6.62 7.73
C GLY A 51 10.13 -6.23 9.20
N ARG A 52 10.68 -5.03 9.47
CA ARG A 52 10.88 -4.53 10.84
C ARG A 52 9.58 -4.36 11.59
N LEU A 53 8.60 -3.67 11.00
CA LEU A 53 7.30 -3.42 11.63
C LEU A 53 6.48 -4.72 11.78
N GLY A 54 6.63 -5.65 10.84
CA GLY A 54 6.01 -6.97 10.87
C GLY A 54 6.47 -7.82 12.05
N LEU A 55 7.75 -7.74 12.44
CA LEU A 55 8.27 -8.40 13.64
C LEU A 55 7.55 -7.88 14.90
N CYS A 56 7.34 -6.57 15.00
CA CYS A 56 6.60 -5.99 16.13
C CYS A 56 5.13 -6.43 16.13
N SER A 57 4.50 -6.58 14.96
CA SER A 57 3.13 -7.10 14.87
C SER A 57 3.01 -8.55 15.33
N GLN A 58 4.03 -9.38 15.10
CA GLN A 58 4.06 -10.77 15.60
C GLN A 58 4.14 -10.79 17.13
N ILE A 59 4.98 -9.92 17.72
CA ILE A 59 5.07 -9.75 19.17
C ILE A 59 3.70 -9.37 19.75
N LYS A 60 2.97 -8.44 19.11
CA LYS A 60 1.62 -8.06 19.51
C LYS A 60 0.64 -9.25 19.50
N GLY A 61 0.70 -10.11 18.49
CA GLY A 61 -0.11 -11.33 18.41
C GLY A 61 0.12 -12.27 19.61
N VAL A 62 1.38 -12.47 20.01
CA VAL A 62 1.75 -13.29 21.17
C VAL A 62 1.32 -12.64 22.51
N ILE A 63 1.34 -11.32 22.59
CA ILE A 63 0.93 -10.57 23.79
C ILE A 63 -0.57 -10.66 24.04
N ALA A 64 -1.38 -10.66 22.98
CA ALA A 64 -2.83 -10.82 23.10
C ALA A 64 -3.20 -12.11 23.87
N GLU A 65 -2.34 -13.13 23.80
CA GLU A 65 -2.51 -14.42 24.48
C GLU A 65 -1.95 -14.45 25.92
N THR A 66 -0.90 -13.67 26.24
CA THR A 66 -0.14 -13.81 27.50
C THR A 66 -0.28 -12.63 28.47
N ARG A 67 -0.65 -11.44 28.00
CA ARG A 67 -0.91 -10.20 28.78
C ARG A 67 0.11 -9.87 29.90
N SER A 68 1.38 -10.21 29.71
CA SER A 68 2.43 -9.88 30.69
C SER A 68 3.05 -8.51 30.43
N GLU A 69 3.39 -7.80 31.50
CA GLU A 69 3.99 -6.45 31.46
C GLU A 69 5.35 -6.44 30.74
N GLU A 70 6.18 -7.46 30.97
CA GLU A 70 7.46 -7.64 30.26
C GLU A 70 7.28 -7.74 28.73
N SER A 71 6.20 -8.35 28.28
CA SER A 71 5.92 -8.46 26.85
C SER A 71 5.38 -7.14 26.28
N SER A 72 4.62 -6.37 27.06
CA SER A 72 4.20 -5.00 26.70
C SER A 72 5.39 -4.08 26.44
N GLU A 73 6.39 -4.07 27.32
CA GLU A 73 7.59 -3.25 27.17
C GLU A 73 8.46 -3.66 25.96
N LYS A 74 8.53 -4.97 25.68
CA LYS A 74 9.18 -5.49 24.47
C LYS A 74 8.49 -5.01 23.19
N LEU A 75 7.17 -4.99 23.16
CA LEU A 75 6.40 -4.47 22.03
C LEU A 75 6.65 -2.97 21.84
N ARG A 76 6.59 -2.20 22.93
CA ARG A 76 6.88 -0.76 22.92
C ARG A 76 8.25 -0.48 22.32
N THR A 77 9.27 -1.15 22.82
CA THR A 77 10.66 -0.97 22.38
C THR A 77 10.81 -1.32 20.90
N CYS A 78 10.28 -2.47 20.48
CA CYS A 78 10.29 -2.89 19.06
C CYS A 78 9.67 -1.81 18.16
N LEU A 79 8.47 -1.34 18.52
CA LEU A 79 7.74 -0.35 17.74
C LEU A 79 8.51 0.97 17.63
N VAL A 80 8.98 1.48 18.77
CA VAL A 80 9.73 2.74 18.83
C VAL A 80 11.00 2.66 17.98
N ASP A 81 11.74 1.56 18.04
CA ASP A 81 12.96 1.41 17.26
C ASP A 81 12.68 1.23 15.76
N ALA A 82 11.67 0.43 15.40
CA ALA A 82 11.24 0.29 14.01
C ALA A 82 10.79 1.63 13.39
N LEU A 83 10.10 2.48 14.17
CA LEU A 83 9.68 3.81 13.72
C LEU A 83 10.85 4.76 13.49
N LYS A 84 11.87 4.75 14.35
CA LYS A 84 13.09 5.55 14.15
C LYS A 84 13.81 5.18 12.86
N GLU A 85 13.83 3.89 12.55
CA GLU A 85 14.52 3.36 11.38
C GLU A 85 13.72 3.43 10.08
N THR A 86 12.43 3.76 10.15
CA THR A 86 11.51 3.81 9.00
C THR A 86 12.07 4.68 7.87
N GLN A 87 12.03 4.18 6.64
CA GLN A 87 12.70 4.79 5.48
C GLN A 87 11.76 5.24 4.38
N THR A 88 10.48 4.86 4.42
CA THR A 88 9.54 5.10 3.32
C THR A 88 8.26 5.75 3.80
N SER A 89 7.55 6.42 2.88
CA SER A 89 6.25 7.01 3.19
C SER A 89 5.21 5.94 3.58
N PHE A 90 5.25 4.79 2.91
CA PHE A 90 4.42 3.63 3.23
C PHE A 90 4.73 3.05 4.62
N GLY A 91 6.02 2.86 4.94
CA GLY A 91 6.46 2.40 6.25
C GLY A 91 6.02 3.33 7.37
N ALA A 92 6.07 4.64 7.14
CA ALA A 92 5.60 5.64 8.10
C ALA A 92 4.10 5.53 8.37
N VAL A 93 3.27 5.34 7.33
CA VAL A 93 1.83 5.09 7.49
C VAL A 93 1.58 3.81 8.30
N PHE A 94 2.26 2.72 7.94
CA PHE A 94 2.06 1.43 8.61
C PHE A 94 2.48 1.48 10.07
N GLY A 95 3.65 2.05 10.36
CA GLY A 95 4.15 2.22 11.72
C GLY A 95 3.29 3.17 12.55
N ALA A 96 2.78 4.25 11.95
CA ALA A 96 1.88 5.17 12.65
C ALA A 96 0.55 4.53 13.03
N ALA A 97 0.01 3.62 12.20
CA ALA A 97 -1.18 2.86 12.56
C ALA A 97 -0.92 1.94 13.77
N MET A 98 0.25 1.29 13.82
CA MET A 98 0.67 0.50 14.97
C MET A 98 0.83 1.37 16.22
N ALA A 99 1.45 2.55 16.08
CA ALA A 99 1.62 3.51 17.17
C ALA A 99 0.30 4.07 17.68
N SER A 100 -0.62 4.42 16.80
CA SER A 100 -1.96 4.88 17.19
C SER A 100 -2.69 3.81 18.02
N THR A 101 -2.55 2.53 17.63
CA THR A 101 -3.13 1.45 18.43
C THR A 101 -2.45 1.34 19.80
N TRP A 102 -1.12 1.40 19.87
CA TRP A 102 -0.39 1.40 21.15
C TRP A 102 -0.82 2.57 22.06
N LEU A 103 -0.88 3.78 21.50
CA LEU A 103 -1.26 5.01 22.21
C LEU A 103 -2.74 5.04 22.62
N SER A 104 -3.60 4.24 21.99
CA SER A 104 -4.98 4.07 22.45
C SER A 104 -5.06 3.31 23.79
N GLU A 105 -4.09 2.44 24.05
CA GLU A 105 -3.96 1.66 25.28
C GLU A 105 -3.05 2.36 26.31
N HIS A 106 -2.09 3.17 25.85
CA HIS A 106 -1.09 3.88 26.65
C HIS A 106 -1.01 5.37 26.24
N PRO A 107 -2.05 6.17 26.52
CA PRO A 107 -2.16 7.55 26.03
C PRO A 107 -1.07 8.50 26.58
N GLU A 108 -0.48 8.18 27.72
CA GLU A 108 0.57 8.94 28.39
C GLU A 108 1.99 8.71 27.82
N ASP A 109 2.18 7.77 26.89
CA ASP A 109 3.48 7.45 26.29
C ASP A 109 3.91 8.49 25.24
N GLU A 110 4.27 9.68 25.72
CA GLU A 110 4.77 10.79 24.90
C GLU A 110 6.00 10.40 24.08
N GLY A 111 6.83 9.45 24.57
CA GLY A 111 7.99 8.97 23.83
C GLY A 111 7.62 8.23 22.55
N ALA A 112 6.63 7.34 22.62
CA ALA A 112 6.11 6.66 21.43
C ALA A 112 5.39 7.63 20.49
N ARG A 113 4.63 8.59 21.04
CA ARG A 113 3.94 9.65 20.29
C ARG A 113 4.93 10.48 19.48
N ASP A 114 5.98 11.01 20.11
CA ASP A 114 7.01 11.84 19.46
C ASP A 114 7.73 11.09 18.34
N VAL A 115 8.08 9.83 18.57
CA VAL A 115 8.77 9.01 17.58
C VAL A 115 7.87 8.73 16.38
N ALA A 116 6.59 8.41 16.61
CA ALA A 116 5.62 8.21 15.54
C ALA A 116 5.40 9.49 14.71
N LEU A 117 5.28 10.65 15.36
CA LEU A 117 5.13 11.94 14.67
C LEU A 117 6.36 12.27 13.81
N LYS A 118 7.57 12.04 14.33
CA LYS A 118 8.82 12.20 13.56
C LYS A 118 8.88 11.24 12.37
N ALA A 119 8.46 9.99 12.54
CA ALA A 119 8.38 9.02 11.46
C ALA A 119 7.40 9.46 10.36
N ILE A 120 6.25 10.04 10.73
CA ILE A 120 5.27 10.59 9.79
C ILE A 120 5.84 11.79 9.03
N GLU A 121 6.50 12.73 9.72
CA GLU A 121 7.15 13.89 9.09
C GLU A 121 8.23 13.46 8.09
N LYS A 122 9.09 12.52 8.50
CA LYS A 122 10.07 11.88 7.60
C LYS A 122 9.38 11.18 6.43
N GLY A 123 8.28 10.48 6.69
CA GLY A 123 7.44 9.84 5.67
C GLY A 123 6.89 10.81 4.63
N ARG A 124 6.47 12.02 5.02
CA ARG A 124 6.05 13.08 4.08
C ARG A 124 7.20 13.58 3.21
N THR A 125 8.38 13.76 3.81
CA THR A 125 9.58 14.14 3.06
C THR A 125 9.91 13.07 2.02
N ASN A 126 9.94 11.81 2.44
CA ASN A 126 10.20 10.68 1.55
C ASN A 126 9.11 10.51 0.50
N LEU A 127 7.84 10.81 0.80
CA LEU A 127 6.75 10.74 -0.18
C LEU A 127 7.00 11.66 -1.38
N ILE A 128 7.56 12.85 -1.14
CA ILE A 128 7.92 13.79 -2.21
C ILE A 128 9.03 13.19 -3.08
N GLU A 129 10.04 12.57 -2.46
CA GLU A 129 11.13 11.89 -3.18
C GLU A 129 10.62 10.65 -3.96
N GLU A 130 9.67 9.93 -3.39
CA GLU A 130 9.01 8.74 -3.94
C GLU A 130 7.91 9.09 -4.96
N LYS A 131 7.61 10.38 -5.20
CA LYS A 131 6.56 10.80 -6.15
C LYS A 131 6.77 10.18 -7.52
N PHE A 132 8.00 10.17 -8.01
CA PHE A 132 8.37 9.54 -9.28
C PHE A 132 7.95 8.05 -9.33
N TYR A 133 8.19 7.31 -8.24
CA TYR A 133 7.83 5.90 -8.13
C TYR A 133 6.32 5.71 -8.25
N TYR A 134 5.53 6.49 -7.51
CA TYR A 134 4.07 6.39 -7.55
C TYR A 134 3.46 6.87 -8.87
N ASP A 135 4.00 7.95 -9.47
CA ASP A 135 3.54 8.44 -10.77
C ASP A 135 3.80 7.41 -11.89
N GLY A 136 4.93 6.70 -11.83
CA GLY A 136 5.23 5.66 -12.80
C GLY A 136 4.37 4.40 -12.63
N LEU A 137 4.02 4.01 -11.39
CA LEU A 137 3.02 2.94 -11.15
C LEU A 137 1.65 3.31 -11.73
N THR A 138 1.20 4.55 -11.57
CA THR A 138 -0.06 5.01 -12.16
C THR A 138 0.00 5.01 -13.70
N GLN A 139 1.12 5.41 -14.29
CA GLN A 139 1.32 5.34 -15.75
C GLN A 139 1.30 3.90 -16.25
N LEU A 140 1.93 2.96 -15.54
CA LEU A 140 1.89 1.54 -15.85
C LEU A 140 0.47 0.98 -15.79
N ALA A 141 -0.32 1.36 -14.77
CA ALA A 141 -1.71 0.93 -14.64
C ALA A 141 -2.59 1.44 -15.80
N ARG A 142 -2.40 2.70 -16.23
CA ARG A 142 -3.08 3.25 -17.42
C ARG A 142 -2.70 2.50 -18.68
N ALA A 143 -1.40 2.35 -18.93
CA ALA A 143 -0.91 1.65 -20.12
C ALA A 143 -1.35 0.17 -20.14
N HIS A 144 -1.49 -0.47 -18.97
CA HIS A 144 -2.10 -1.79 -18.83
C HIS A 144 -3.56 -1.79 -19.26
N ASN A 145 -4.36 -0.82 -18.79
CA ASN A 145 -5.79 -0.74 -19.10
C ASN A 145 -6.07 -0.39 -20.58
N ASP A 146 -5.15 0.33 -21.22
CA ASP A 146 -5.21 0.61 -22.66
C ASP A 146 -4.97 -0.65 -23.53
N SER A 147 -4.30 -1.67 -22.98
CA SER A 147 -4.09 -2.96 -23.66
C SER A 147 -5.28 -3.88 -23.43
N LEU A 148 -5.97 -4.24 -24.51
CA LEU A 148 -7.09 -5.18 -24.44
C LEU A 148 -6.64 -6.57 -23.97
N ILE A 149 -5.43 -6.99 -24.35
CA ILE A 149 -4.88 -8.30 -23.96
C ILE A 149 -4.62 -8.33 -22.45
N LEU A 150 -3.97 -7.30 -21.91
CA LEU A 150 -3.64 -7.23 -20.49
C LEU A 150 -4.91 -7.05 -19.65
N LEU A 151 -5.83 -6.19 -20.08
CA LEU A 151 -7.12 -6.01 -19.44
C LEU A 151 -7.93 -7.32 -19.41
N ALA A 152 -7.99 -8.05 -20.52
CA ALA A 152 -8.70 -9.33 -20.58
C ALA A 152 -8.05 -10.41 -19.69
N LYS A 153 -6.72 -10.37 -19.53
CA LYS A 153 -5.97 -11.37 -18.76
C LYS A 153 -5.98 -11.10 -17.25
N ASN A 154 -5.75 -9.85 -16.85
CA ASN A 154 -5.49 -9.49 -15.46
C ASN A 154 -6.62 -8.64 -14.84
N GLY A 155 -7.62 -8.25 -15.63
CA GLY A 155 -8.66 -7.32 -15.21
C GLY A 155 -8.17 -5.87 -15.13
N PRO A 156 -9.09 -4.93 -14.84
CA PRO A 156 -8.75 -3.52 -14.74
C PRO A 156 -7.82 -3.23 -13.57
N GLN A 157 -6.79 -2.42 -13.80
CA GLN A 157 -5.90 -1.90 -12.77
C GLN A 157 -6.39 -0.54 -12.27
N SER A 158 -6.14 -0.24 -11.00
CA SER A 158 -6.48 1.07 -10.44
C SER A 158 -5.53 2.14 -10.98
N GLU A 159 -6.09 3.21 -11.54
CA GLU A 159 -5.35 4.39 -12.00
C GLU A 159 -5.25 5.48 -10.93
N GLU A 160 -5.72 5.19 -9.73
CA GLU A 160 -5.72 6.14 -8.64
C GLU A 160 -4.29 6.35 -8.14
N SER A 161 -3.89 7.61 -8.01
CA SER A 161 -2.51 7.95 -7.63
C SER A 161 -2.23 7.51 -6.19
N MET A 162 -1.31 6.56 -6.06
CA MET A 162 -0.82 6.12 -4.75
C MET A 162 -0.15 7.26 -3.97
N PHE A 163 0.43 8.26 -4.64
CA PHE A 163 0.99 9.44 -3.99
C PHE A 163 -0.08 10.17 -3.16
N PHE A 164 -1.24 10.49 -3.77
CA PHE A 164 -2.32 11.17 -3.05
C PHE A 164 -2.94 10.30 -1.96
N LYS A 165 -3.07 8.99 -2.20
CA LYS A 165 -3.51 8.05 -1.16
C LYS A 165 -2.60 8.04 0.05
N ILE A 166 -1.28 7.99 -0.16
CA ILE A 166 -0.32 7.95 0.94
C ILE A 166 -0.26 9.31 1.64
N ALA A 167 -0.36 10.43 0.92
CA ALA A 167 -0.47 11.77 1.52
C ALA A 167 -1.68 11.86 2.47
N ASP A 168 -2.87 11.50 2.00
CA ASP A 168 -4.09 11.48 2.82
C ASP A 168 -3.95 10.55 4.03
N ARG A 169 -3.31 9.38 3.86
CA ARG A 169 -3.05 8.45 4.96
C ARG A 169 -2.05 9.00 5.98
N LEU A 170 -1.03 9.75 5.56
CA LEU A 170 -0.08 10.40 6.48
C LEU A 170 -0.78 11.49 7.30
N ASP A 171 -1.68 12.25 6.71
CA ASP A 171 -2.47 13.26 7.42
C ASP A 171 -3.42 12.64 8.45
N LYS A 172 -4.12 11.58 8.05
CA LYS A 172 -4.96 10.79 8.96
C LYS A 172 -4.13 10.12 10.06
N ALA A 173 -2.95 9.61 9.72
CA ALA A 173 -2.03 8.98 10.67
C ALA A 173 -1.54 9.97 11.73
N GLU A 174 -1.17 11.19 11.32
CA GLU A 174 -0.80 12.24 12.27
C GLU A 174 -1.94 12.56 13.23
N PHE A 175 -3.16 12.73 12.72
CA PHE A 175 -4.34 12.91 13.56
C PHE A 175 -4.52 11.76 14.54
N SER A 176 -4.39 10.51 14.07
CA SER A 176 -4.58 9.32 14.91
C SER A 176 -3.53 9.12 15.99
N VAL A 177 -2.32 9.63 15.79
CA VAL A 177 -1.25 9.61 16.79
C VAL A 177 -1.42 10.76 17.79
N ARG A 178 -1.88 11.93 17.33
CA ARG A 178 -2.14 13.08 18.22
C ARG A 178 -3.36 12.89 19.10
N SER A 179 -4.40 12.25 18.59
CA SER A 179 -5.69 12.06 19.27
C SER A 179 -6.21 10.63 19.07
N PRO A 180 -5.52 9.63 19.66
CA PRO A 180 -5.89 8.22 19.53
C PRO A 180 -7.30 7.94 20.07
N GLU A 181 -7.71 8.61 21.15
CA GLU A 181 -9.03 8.45 21.76
C GLU A 181 -10.17 8.90 20.86
N VAL A 182 -9.98 9.99 20.10
CA VAL A 182 -10.97 10.47 19.12
C VAL A 182 -11.06 9.50 17.97
N THR A 183 -9.92 9.01 17.50
CA THR A 183 -9.83 8.03 16.41
C THR A 183 -10.54 6.73 16.78
N TYR A 184 -10.33 6.23 17.99
CA TYR A 184 -10.97 5.00 18.45
C TYR A 184 -12.49 5.14 18.53
N LYS A 185 -13.00 6.26 19.07
CA LYS A 185 -14.44 6.55 19.10
C LYS A 185 -15.05 6.63 17.70
N GLN A 186 -14.32 7.19 16.73
CA GLN A 186 -14.78 7.21 15.34
C GLN A 186 -14.85 5.81 14.72
N ILE A 187 -13.88 4.94 15.04
CA ILE A 187 -13.87 3.54 14.60
C ILE A 187 -15.05 2.76 15.22
N ASP A 188 -15.30 2.94 16.52
CA ASP A 188 -16.41 2.28 17.22
C ASP A 188 -17.76 2.74 16.66
N TRP A 189 -17.94 4.06 16.49
CA TRP A 189 -19.14 4.61 15.87
C TRP A 189 -19.38 4.08 14.45
N LEU A 190 -18.33 4.02 13.62
CA LEU A 190 -18.42 3.45 12.27
C LEU A 190 -18.82 1.97 12.30
N ARG A 191 -18.24 1.19 13.22
CA ARG A 191 -18.59 -0.23 13.38
C ARG A 191 -20.06 -0.40 13.77
N GLU A 192 -20.55 0.40 14.72
CA GLU A 192 -21.96 0.39 15.12
C GLU A 192 -22.89 0.78 13.96
N ALA A 193 -22.55 1.83 13.21
CA ALA A 193 -23.32 2.26 12.05
C ALA A 193 -23.41 1.16 10.98
N LEU A 194 -22.30 0.48 10.67
CA LEU A 194 -22.26 -0.61 9.68
C LEU A 194 -23.06 -1.85 10.13
N ILE A 195 -23.01 -2.19 11.42
CA ILE A 195 -23.82 -3.28 11.98
C ILE A 195 -25.32 -2.93 11.87
N ASN A 196 -25.69 -1.69 12.18
CA ASN A 196 -27.06 -1.22 12.09
C ASN A 196 -27.57 -1.15 10.64
N GLU A 197 -26.74 -0.80 9.67
CA GLU A 197 -27.12 -0.87 8.24
C GLU A 197 -27.29 -2.32 7.76
N SER A 198 -26.43 -3.25 8.20
CA SER A 198 -26.52 -4.67 7.80
C SER A 198 -27.76 -5.39 8.35
N THR A 199 -28.33 -4.90 9.46
CA THR A 199 -29.55 -5.43 10.08
C THR A 199 -30.83 -4.85 9.47
N LEU A 200 -30.72 -3.81 8.63
CA LEU A 200 -31.84 -3.15 7.96
C LEU A 200 -32.05 -3.59 6.51
N THR A 201 -31.18 -4.43 5.93
CA THR A 201 -31.45 -5.08 4.64
C THR A 201 -32.45 -6.22 4.83
N PRO A 202 -33.71 -6.10 4.36
CA PRO A 202 -34.63 -7.23 4.36
C PRO A 202 -34.11 -8.25 3.35
N SER A 203 -34.08 -9.52 3.74
CA SER A 203 -33.96 -10.62 2.79
C SER A 203 -35.05 -10.45 1.73
N LEU A 204 -34.65 -10.15 0.49
CA LEU A 204 -35.55 -10.16 -0.66
C LEU A 204 -36.19 -11.56 -0.76
N PRO A 205 -37.51 -11.65 -0.91
CA PRO A 205 -38.20 -12.92 -1.15
C PRO A 205 -37.84 -13.54 -2.51
#